data_AF-A0A2E4ZVC6-F1
#
_entry.id   AF-A0A2E4ZVC6-F1
#
_cell.length_a   1.000
_cell.length_b   1.000
_cell.length_c   1.000
_cell.angle_alpha   90.00
_cell.angle_beta   90.00
_cell.angle_gamma   90.00
#
_symmetry.space_group_name_H-M   'P 1'
#
loop_
_entity.id
_entity.type
_entity.pdbx_description
1 polymer ?
#
loop_
_entity_poly.entity_id
_entity_poly.type
_entity_poly.pdbx_seq_one_letter_code
_entity_poly.pdbx_strand_id
1 'polypeptide(L)'
;MNDGPWGKTGGEETPWKKLSPKDTQSSARTPWGNDTRPPRKERKPEEEEAAPKPEEAEKEVEEVLVPVEEEQADVEEGWNRRRRNRSVAIQFLYAWELNRPEELSDGLNEFFIERELVRDDYVYAEELIHGAVEKMEIIDKVIREKAENWDFDRIAKIDLTLLRLGIHELLHRPDVPPVVVINEIIDLGKAYSEKKSKRFLNGILDQVLAQLDRPARESSL
;
A
#
# COMPACT_ATOMS: atom_id res chain seq x y z
N MET A 1 10.85 -29.41 47.26
CA MET A 1 10.70 -29.66 48.72
C MET A 1 11.59 -28.67 49.45
N ASN A 2 10.95 -27.86 50.31
CA ASN A 2 11.46 -26.99 51.37
C ASN A 2 12.35 -25.78 51.05
N ASP A 3 11.64 -24.64 50.94
CA ASP A 3 11.78 -23.37 51.67
C ASP A 3 12.88 -23.20 52.73
N GLY A 4 13.47 -21.98 52.74
CA GLY A 4 14.10 -21.35 53.90
C GLY A 4 14.63 -19.93 53.62
N PRO A 5 14.55 -18.95 54.56
CA PRO A 5 13.95 -17.64 54.24
C PRO A 5 14.68 -16.35 54.74
N TRP A 6 14.21 -15.20 54.24
CA TRP A 6 14.30 -13.78 54.71
C TRP A 6 15.57 -12.91 54.57
N GLY A 7 15.36 -11.73 53.96
CA GLY A 7 16.09 -10.46 54.17
C GLY A 7 15.72 -9.39 53.12
N LYS A 8 14.69 -8.55 53.35
CA LYS A 8 14.71 -7.06 53.54
C LYS A 8 15.49 -6.25 52.48
N THR A 9 15.10 -5.11 51.89
CA THR A 9 14.11 -4.04 52.12
C THR A 9 14.25 -3.01 50.96
N GLY A 10 13.21 -2.22 50.67
CA GLY A 10 13.26 -0.96 49.87
C GLY A 10 12.48 -1.06 48.56
N GLY A 11 11.38 -0.35 48.28
CA GLY A 11 10.86 0.89 48.86
C GLY A 11 11.08 2.02 47.86
N GLU A 12 10.14 2.22 46.92
CA GLU A 12 9.98 3.46 46.15
C GLU A 12 8.59 3.46 45.46
N GLU A 13 7.62 4.12 46.09
CA GLU A 13 6.32 4.49 45.50
C GLU A 13 6.43 5.91 44.92
N THR A 14 6.00 6.09 43.66
CA THR A 14 5.99 7.37 42.95
C THR A 14 4.79 8.26 43.34
N PRO A 15 4.97 9.55 43.65
CA PRO A 15 3.90 10.43 44.13
C PRO A 15 3.31 11.34 43.04
N TRP A 16 2.04 11.16 42.69
CA TRP A 16 1.25 12.20 42.02
C TRP A 16 0.47 12.99 43.09
N LYS A 17 1.02 14.15 43.50
CA LYS A 17 0.37 15.08 44.42
C LYS A 17 -0.54 16.06 43.66
N LYS A 18 -1.77 16.13 44.17
CA LYS A 18 -2.86 17.07 43.90
C LYS A 18 -2.45 18.53 44.12
N LEU A 19 -2.95 19.46 43.29
CA LEU A 19 -2.99 20.89 43.58
C LEU A 19 -4.27 21.56 43.03
N SER A 20 -4.94 22.30 43.92
CA SER A 20 -5.98 23.34 43.73
C SER A 20 -6.26 23.92 45.14
N PRO A 21 -6.86 25.12 45.40
CA PRO A 21 -7.43 26.17 44.53
C PRO A 21 -7.09 27.66 44.87
N LYS A 22 -7.35 28.55 43.89
CA LYS A 22 -8.00 29.91 43.89
C LYS A 22 -7.51 31.16 44.68
N ASP A 23 -7.78 32.29 43.99
CA ASP A 23 -8.12 33.68 44.40
C ASP A 23 -7.02 34.74 44.57
N THR A 24 -7.09 35.82 43.75
CA THR A 24 -7.31 37.22 44.20
C THR A 24 -7.47 38.21 43.03
N GLN A 25 -8.23 39.27 43.28
CA GLN A 25 -8.84 40.24 42.36
C GLN A 25 -8.14 41.64 42.38
N SER A 26 -8.30 42.37 41.26
CA SER A 26 -8.70 43.81 41.15
C SER A 26 -7.70 45.00 41.32
N SER A 27 -7.81 45.92 40.34
CA SER A 27 -7.94 47.39 40.45
C SER A 27 -6.77 48.35 40.11
N ALA A 28 -6.92 49.00 38.94
CA ALA A 28 -6.90 50.44 38.62
C ALA A 28 -5.70 51.39 38.94
N ARG A 29 -5.24 52.13 37.90
CA ARG A 29 -5.33 53.61 37.77
C ARG A 29 -4.70 54.19 36.47
N THR A 30 -5.39 55.14 35.86
CA THR A 30 -4.98 56.08 34.78
C THR A 30 -4.36 57.37 35.34
N PRO A 31 -3.69 58.23 34.52
CA PRO A 31 -4.29 59.55 34.28
C PRO A 31 -4.04 60.21 32.89
N TRP A 32 -5.10 60.89 32.45
CA TRP A 32 -5.35 61.95 31.46
C TRP A 32 -4.21 62.79 30.85
N GLY A 33 -4.40 63.11 29.55
CA GLY A 33 -3.83 64.26 28.85
C GLY A 33 -4.48 64.47 27.47
N ASN A 34 -5.49 65.35 27.44
CA ASN A 34 -6.13 66.09 26.32
C ASN A 34 -5.28 66.30 25.05
N ASP A 35 -5.77 66.59 23.85
CA ASP A 35 -7.07 66.73 23.18
C ASP A 35 -6.71 67.10 21.73
N THR A 36 -7.44 66.61 20.73
CA THR A 36 -7.81 67.28 19.47
C THR A 36 -8.36 66.27 18.48
N ARG A 37 -9.69 66.22 18.39
CA ARG A 37 -10.43 65.47 17.36
C ARG A 37 -10.89 66.45 16.28
N PRO A 38 -10.59 66.23 14.98
CA PRO A 38 -11.28 66.96 13.92
C PRO A 38 -12.69 66.37 13.69
N PRO A 39 -13.63 67.15 13.13
CA PRO A 39 -15.05 66.85 13.15
C PRO A 39 -15.42 65.61 12.32
N ARG A 40 -16.30 64.77 12.90
CA ARG A 40 -16.80 63.53 12.31
C ARG A 40 -17.82 63.87 11.22
N LYS A 41 -17.48 63.59 9.96
CA LYS A 41 -18.40 63.64 8.82
C LYS A 41 -19.60 62.73 9.08
N GLU A 42 -20.79 63.27 8.90
CA GLU A 42 -22.07 62.55 8.92
C GLU A 42 -22.00 61.39 7.91
N ARG A 43 -22.17 60.15 8.40
CA ARG A 43 -22.42 58.98 7.57
C ARG A 43 -23.92 58.69 7.61
N LYS A 44 -24.48 58.53 6.41
CA LYS A 44 -25.87 58.17 6.12
C LYS A 44 -26.28 56.86 6.82
N PRO A 45 -27.58 56.64 7.09
CA PRO A 45 -28.06 55.47 7.81
C PRO A 45 -27.71 54.19 7.04
N GLU A 46 -27.15 53.22 7.77
CA GLU A 46 -26.94 51.85 7.29
C GLU A 46 -28.31 51.20 7.06
N GLU A 47 -28.54 50.72 5.83
CA GLU A 47 -29.67 49.86 5.51
C GLU A 47 -29.54 48.58 6.34
N GLU A 48 -30.53 48.36 7.21
CA GLU A 48 -30.71 47.13 7.97
C GLU A 48 -31.05 46.00 7.00
N GLU A 49 -30.03 45.28 6.55
CA GLU A 49 -30.16 44.12 5.67
C GLU A 49 -30.88 43.01 6.44
N ALA A 50 -32.16 42.80 6.10
CA ALA A 50 -33.03 41.85 6.76
C ALA A 50 -32.48 40.42 6.64
N ALA A 51 -32.38 39.72 7.77
CA ALA A 51 -32.01 38.31 7.80
C ALA A 51 -32.98 37.47 6.93
N PRO A 52 -32.48 36.49 6.15
CA PRO A 52 -33.33 35.67 5.30
C PRO A 52 -34.29 34.82 6.13
N LYS A 53 -35.49 34.59 5.59
CA LYS A 53 -36.56 33.82 6.26
C LYS A 53 -36.14 32.35 6.41
N PRO A 54 -36.63 31.62 7.44
CA PRO A 54 -36.20 30.25 7.76
C PRO A 54 -36.54 29.19 6.69
N GLU A 55 -37.26 29.55 5.64
CA GLU A 55 -37.65 28.67 4.53
C GLU A 55 -36.58 28.59 3.42
N GLU A 56 -35.56 29.46 3.46
CA GLU A 56 -34.46 29.52 2.47
C GLU A 56 -33.19 28.78 2.92
N ALA A 57 -33.17 28.23 4.14
CA ALA A 57 -32.00 27.53 4.71
C ALA A 57 -31.92 26.03 4.40
N GLU A 58 -32.89 25.45 3.68
CA GLU A 58 -32.95 24.01 3.38
C GLU A 58 -32.53 23.64 1.95
N LYS A 59 -31.97 24.58 1.18
CA LYS A 59 -31.38 24.28 -0.13
C LYS A 59 -29.92 24.70 -0.15
N GLU A 60 -29.07 23.81 0.33
CA GLU A 60 -27.67 23.58 -0.09
C GLU A 60 -26.97 22.76 1.00
N VAL A 61 -27.48 21.55 1.23
CA VAL A 61 -26.55 20.43 1.45
C VAL A 61 -26.34 19.88 0.06
N GLU A 62 -25.53 20.59 -0.73
CA GLU A 62 -24.90 19.97 -1.89
C GLU A 62 -24.01 18.89 -1.27
N GLU A 63 -24.54 17.67 -1.20
CA GLU A 63 -23.73 16.47 -1.05
C GLU A 63 -22.62 16.65 -2.07
N VAL A 64 -21.42 16.95 -1.58
CA VAL A 64 -20.21 16.81 -2.37
C VAL A 64 -20.08 15.31 -2.59
N LEU A 65 -20.83 14.82 -3.58
CA LEU A 65 -20.60 13.58 -4.26
C LEU A 65 -19.23 13.76 -4.88
N VAL A 66 -18.21 13.41 -4.09
CA VAL A 66 -16.89 13.14 -4.63
C VAL A 66 -17.16 12.14 -5.75
N PRO A 67 -16.82 12.46 -7.01
CA PRO A 67 -17.03 11.51 -8.09
C PRO A 67 -16.28 10.26 -7.67
N VAL A 68 -17.00 9.15 -7.51
CA VAL A 68 -16.39 7.82 -7.38
C VAL A 68 -15.93 7.41 -8.78
N GLU A 69 -15.13 8.26 -9.41
CA GLU A 69 -14.45 7.94 -10.66
C GLU A 69 -13.17 7.17 -10.33
N GLU A 70 -13.36 5.90 -10.00
CA GLU A 70 -12.59 4.84 -10.65
C GLU A 70 -13.59 3.70 -10.88
N GLU A 71 -14.37 3.84 -11.96
CA GLU A 71 -14.93 2.67 -12.63
C GLU A 71 -13.71 1.83 -13.02
N GLN A 72 -13.35 0.89 -12.15
CA GLN A 72 -12.36 -0.14 -12.42
C GLN A 72 -12.97 -0.99 -13.53
N ALA A 73 -12.86 -0.52 -14.77
CA ALA A 73 -13.03 -1.34 -15.96
C ALA A 73 -12.27 -2.64 -15.69
N ASP A 74 -12.88 -3.78 -15.99
CA ASP A 74 -12.30 -5.11 -15.76
C ASP A 74 -10.83 -5.06 -16.19
N VAL A 75 -9.92 -5.05 -15.22
CA VAL A 75 -8.52 -4.67 -15.43
C VAL A 75 -7.83 -5.62 -16.42
N GLU A 76 -8.45 -6.79 -16.63
CA GLU A 76 -8.03 -7.87 -17.51
C GLU A 76 -8.61 -7.79 -18.94
N GLU A 77 -9.53 -6.87 -19.23
CA GLU A 77 -10.14 -6.73 -20.55
C GLU A 77 -9.08 -6.30 -21.59
N GLY A 78 -8.99 -7.04 -22.69
CA GLY A 78 -7.99 -6.81 -23.74
C GLY A 78 -6.58 -7.36 -23.47
N TRP A 79 -6.31 -8.02 -22.33
CA TRP A 79 -5.01 -8.67 -22.10
C TRP A 79 -4.80 -9.86 -23.02
N ASN A 80 -3.57 -10.02 -23.53
CA ASN A 80 -3.19 -11.20 -24.31
C ASN A 80 -3.11 -12.46 -23.41
N ARG A 81 -3.10 -13.65 -24.04
CA ARG A 81 -3.10 -14.94 -23.31
C ARG A 81 -1.92 -15.08 -22.33
N ARG A 82 -0.71 -14.62 -22.70
CA ARG A 82 0.48 -14.71 -21.83
C ARG A 82 0.33 -13.83 -20.59
N ARG A 83 -0.15 -12.60 -20.73
CA ARG A 83 -0.41 -11.68 -19.62
C ARG A 83 -1.51 -12.21 -18.70
N ARG A 84 -2.61 -12.72 -19.25
CA ARG A 84 -3.66 -13.38 -18.46
C ARG A 84 -3.10 -14.53 -17.64
N ASN A 85 -2.31 -15.40 -18.26
CA ASN A 85 -1.66 -16.52 -17.57
C ASN A 85 -0.71 -16.05 -16.44
N ARG A 86 0.03 -14.96 -16.63
CA ARG A 86 0.84 -14.36 -15.54
C ARG A 86 -0.03 -13.81 -14.41
N SER A 87 -1.14 -13.15 -14.72
CA SER A 87 -2.11 -12.70 -13.72
C SER A 87 -2.62 -13.87 -12.89
N VAL A 88 -3.02 -14.97 -13.54
CA VAL A 88 -3.48 -16.19 -12.86
C VAL A 88 -2.39 -16.78 -11.97
N ALA A 89 -1.14 -16.82 -12.44
CA ALA A 89 -0.01 -17.25 -11.64
C ALA A 89 0.21 -16.36 -10.40
N ILE A 90 0.10 -15.03 -10.54
CA ILE A 90 0.19 -14.09 -9.41
C ILE A 90 -0.93 -14.32 -8.41
N GLN A 91 -2.17 -14.46 -8.87
CA GLN A 91 -3.33 -14.72 -8.00
C GLN A 91 -3.12 -16.00 -7.19
N PHE A 92 -2.65 -17.07 -7.83
CA PHE A 92 -2.33 -18.31 -7.15
C PHE A 92 -1.19 -18.15 -6.14
N LEU A 93 -0.04 -17.59 -6.57
CA LEU A 93 1.14 -17.44 -5.72
C LEU A 93 0.89 -16.53 -4.51
N TYR A 94 0.03 -15.52 -4.68
CA TYR A 94 -0.42 -14.67 -3.58
C TYR A 94 -1.27 -15.46 -2.58
N ALA A 95 -2.27 -16.21 -3.07
CA ALA A 95 -3.09 -17.08 -2.22
C ALA A 95 -2.24 -18.14 -1.49
N TRP A 96 -1.26 -18.73 -2.19
CA TRP A 96 -0.29 -19.67 -1.65
C TRP A 96 0.56 -19.10 -0.51
N GLU A 97 0.89 -17.81 -0.57
CA GLU A 97 1.63 -17.14 0.52
C GLU A 97 0.74 -16.81 1.72
N LEU A 98 -0.56 -16.61 1.51
CA LEU A 98 -1.51 -16.37 2.59
C LEU A 98 -1.87 -17.68 3.31
N ASN A 99 -2.17 -18.73 2.55
CA ASN A 99 -2.59 -20.03 3.03
C ASN A 99 -1.85 -21.10 2.23
N ARG A 100 -0.69 -21.53 2.74
CA ARG A 100 0.12 -22.56 2.08
C ARG A 100 -0.49 -23.95 2.36
N PRO A 101 -0.99 -24.67 1.34
CA PRO A 101 -1.39 -26.07 1.51
C PRO A 101 -0.15 -26.95 1.70
N GLU A 102 -0.35 -28.18 2.20
CA GLU A 102 0.75 -29.14 2.38
C GLU A 102 1.36 -29.53 1.03
N GLU A 103 0.52 -29.74 0.01
CA GLU A 103 0.92 -30.16 -1.32
C GLU A 103 0.52 -29.13 -2.39
N LEU A 104 1.42 -28.91 -3.35
CA LEU A 104 1.17 -27.98 -4.47
C LEU A 104 0.01 -28.45 -5.35
N SER A 105 -0.11 -29.75 -5.57
CA SER A 105 -1.19 -30.34 -6.37
C SER A 105 -2.57 -30.01 -5.81
N ASP A 106 -2.71 -30.01 -4.49
CA ASP A 106 -4.00 -29.80 -3.84
C ASP A 106 -4.43 -28.35 -3.99
N GLY A 107 -3.50 -27.41 -3.74
CA GLY A 107 -3.74 -25.99 -4.00
C GLY A 107 -4.09 -25.70 -5.45
N LEU A 108 -3.37 -26.30 -6.41
CA LEU A 108 -3.67 -26.13 -7.84
C LEU A 108 -5.06 -26.66 -8.19
N ASN A 109 -5.40 -27.87 -7.73
CA ASN A 109 -6.71 -28.46 -8.02
C ASN A 109 -7.85 -27.62 -7.46
N GLU A 110 -7.74 -27.15 -6.22
CA GLU A 110 -8.74 -26.27 -5.60
C GLU A 110 -8.84 -24.93 -6.34
N PHE A 111 -7.70 -24.32 -6.69
CA PHE A 111 -7.69 -23.01 -7.36
C PHE A 111 -8.28 -23.03 -8.78
N PHE A 112 -8.13 -24.15 -9.50
CA PHE A 112 -8.60 -24.28 -10.88
C PHE A 112 -10.01 -24.87 -11.02
N ILE A 113 -10.59 -25.46 -9.97
CA ILE A 113 -11.88 -26.18 -10.07
C ILE A 113 -13.08 -25.27 -10.43
N GLU A 114 -13.07 -24.02 -9.96
CA GLU A 114 -14.17 -23.06 -10.17
C GLU A 114 -13.89 -22.03 -11.28
N ARG A 115 -12.76 -22.17 -12.01
CA ARG A 115 -12.40 -21.22 -13.06
C ARG A 115 -13.24 -21.41 -14.32
N GLU A 116 -13.56 -20.29 -14.97
CA GLU A 116 -14.44 -20.26 -16.15
C GLU A 116 -13.84 -20.94 -17.38
N LEU A 117 -12.53 -20.79 -17.59
CA LEU A 117 -11.84 -21.43 -18.70
C LEU A 117 -11.37 -22.84 -18.33
N VAL A 118 -11.28 -23.69 -19.35
CA VAL A 118 -10.71 -25.03 -19.18
C VAL A 118 -9.24 -24.94 -18.77
N ARG A 119 -8.79 -25.89 -17.96
CA ARG A 119 -7.43 -25.91 -17.40
C ARG A 119 -6.32 -25.79 -18.46
N ASP A 120 -6.53 -26.38 -19.64
CA ASP A 120 -5.60 -26.28 -20.78
C ASP A 120 -5.33 -24.84 -21.27
N ASP A 121 -6.23 -23.90 -20.98
CA ASP A 121 -6.00 -22.48 -21.28
C ASP A 121 -4.94 -21.83 -20.37
N TYR A 122 -4.67 -22.47 -19.22
CA TYR A 122 -3.78 -22.03 -18.15
C TYR A 122 -2.45 -22.78 -18.07
N VAL A 123 -2.10 -23.59 -19.08
CA VAL A 123 -0.83 -24.36 -19.09
C VAL A 123 0.38 -23.49 -18.77
N TYR A 124 0.46 -22.29 -19.35
CA TYR A 124 1.57 -21.38 -19.07
C TYR A 124 1.54 -20.83 -17.63
N ALA A 125 0.36 -20.58 -17.06
CA ALA A 125 0.23 -20.20 -15.66
C ALA A 125 0.72 -21.32 -14.74
N GLU A 126 0.33 -22.58 -15.01
CA GLU A 126 0.79 -23.73 -14.23
C GLU A 126 2.30 -23.92 -14.32
N GLU A 127 2.90 -23.81 -15.51
CA GLU A 127 4.36 -23.85 -15.67
C GLU A 127 5.06 -22.79 -14.80
N LEU A 128 4.53 -21.56 -14.82
CA LEU A 128 5.05 -20.45 -14.02
C LEU A 128 4.89 -20.70 -12.51
N ILE A 129 3.73 -21.21 -12.08
CA ILE A 129 3.46 -21.53 -10.67
C ILE A 129 4.43 -22.60 -10.18
N HIS A 130 4.52 -23.71 -10.91
CA HIS A 130 5.42 -24.81 -10.55
C HIS A 130 6.87 -24.33 -10.44
N GLY A 131 7.36 -23.61 -11.46
CA GLY A 131 8.72 -23.11 -11.47
C GLY A 131 9.00 -22.09 -10.37
N ALA A 132 8.06 -21.19 -10.08
CA ALA A 132 8.21 -20.19 -9.02
C ALA A 132 8.20 -20.84 -7.63
N VAL A 133 7.29 -21.79 -7.36
CA VAL A 133 7.22 -22.49 -6.07
C VAL A 133 8.47 -23.35 -5.84
N GLU A 134 8.93 -24.09 -6.86
CA GLU A 134 10.12 -24.95 -6.76
C GLU A 134 11.39 -24.14 -6.46
N LYS A 135 11.53 -22.94 -7.03
CA LYS A 135 12.71 -22.08 -6.88
C LYS A 135 12.54 -20.97 -5.85
N MET A 136 11.45 -20.98 -5.08
CA MET A 136 11.05 -19.84 -4.23
C MET A 136 12.12 -19.44 -3.22
N GLU A 137 12.82 -20.39 -2.59
CA GLU A 137 13.89 -20.08 -1.63
C GLU A 137 15.08 -19.34 -2.28
N ILE A 138 15.46 -19.77 -3.49
CA ILE A 138 16.54 -19.15 -4.27
C ILE A 138 16.12 -17.74 -4.69
N ILE A 139 14.89 -17.60 -5.17
CA ILE A 139 14.32 -16.32 -5.59
C ILE A 139 14.24 -15.35 -4.41
N ASP A 140 13.77 -15.80 -3.25
CA ASP A 140 13.70 -14.98 -2.03
C ASP A 140 15.08 -14.52 -1.57
N LYS A 141 16.11 -15.36 -1.72
CA LYS A 141 17.49 -14.95 -1.46
C LYS A 141 17.94 -13.84 -2.40
N VAL A 142 17.67 -13.96 -3.69
CA VAL A 142 17.97 -12.91 -4.68
C VAL A 142 17.24 -11.61 -4.33
N ILE A 143 15.97 -11.67 -3.95
CA ILE A 143 15.21 -10.47 -3.54
C ILE A 143 15.87 -9.82 -2.33
N ARG A 144 16.21 -10.57 -1.28
CA ARG A 144 16.87 -10.05 -0.08
C ARG A 144 18.21 -9.37 -0.40
N GLU A 145 19.01 -9.96 -1.28
CA GLU A 145 20.29 -9.39 -1.72
C GLU A 145 20.14 -8.10 -2.53
N LYS A 146 19.02 -7.90 -3.25
CA LYS A 146 18.76 -6.67 -4.03
C LYS A 146 18.00 -5.60 -3.26
N ALA A 147 17.31 -6.02 -2.20
CA ALA A 147 16.50 -5.18 -1.36
C ALA A 147 17.26 -4.71 -0.10
N GLU A 148 18.60 -4.57 -0.12
CA GLU A 148 19.41 -4.25 1.08
C GLU A 148 18.94 -3.01 1.86
N ASN A 149 18.31 -2.05 1.17
CA ASN A 149 17.77 -0.82 1.80
C ASN A 149 16.31 -0.97 2.27
N TRP A 150 15.71 -2.14 2.13
CA TRP A 150 14.31 -2.44 2.47
C TRP A 150 14.25 -3.58 3.47
N ASP A 151 13.43 -3.39 4.48
CA ASP A 151 13.06 -4.48 5.39
C ASP A 151 12.20 -5.48 4.61
N PHE A 152 12.73 -6.68 4.37
CA PHE A 152 12.10 -7.71 3.53
C PHE A 152 10.69 -8.04 4.04
N ASP A 153 10.51 -8.09 5.37
CA ASP A 153 9.24 -8.43 6.01
C ASP A 153 8.20 -7.29 5.90
N ARG A 154 8.62 -6.08 5.50
CA ARG A 154 7.74 -4.93 5.25
C ARG A 154 7.33 -4.78 3.79
N ILE A 155 7.90 -5.57 2.88
CA ILE A 155 7.49 -5.54 1.48
C ILE A 155 6.06 -6.10 1.40
N ALA A 156 5.19 -5.41 0.66
CA ALA A 156 3.83 -5.88 0.48
C ALA A 156 3.85 -7.30 -0.14
N LYS A 157 3.03 -8.21 0.39
CA LYS A 157 2.97 -9.60 -0.11
C LYS A 157 2.70 -9.68 -1.62
N ILE A 158 1.88 -8.77 -2.14
CA ILE A 158 1.62 -8.67 -3.58
C ILE A 158 2.86 -8.26 -4.38
N ASP A 159 3.67 -7.32 -3.86
CA ASP A 159 4.93 -6.92 -4.49
C ASP A 159 5.97 -8.04 -4.43
N LEU A 160 6.04 -8.76 -3.31
CA LEU A 160 6.88 -9.97 -3.20
C LEU A 160 6.46 -11.03 -4.22
N THR A 161 5.16 -11.26 -4.37
CA THR A 161 4.62 -12.22 -5.35
C THR A 161 4.99 -11.81 -6.78
N LEU A 162 4.84 -10.54 -7.13
CA LEU A 162 5.23 -9.98 -8.43
C LEU A 162 6.73 -10.13 -8.69
N LEU A 163 7.57 -9.81 -7.70
CA LEU A 163 9.02 -10.00 -7.80
C LEU A 163 9.39 -11.47 -7.95
N ARG A 164 8.75 -12.36 -7.19
CA ARG A 164 9.02 -13.80 -7.26
C ARG A 164 8.77 -14.35 -8.66
N LEU A 165 7.62 -14.02 -9.24
CA LEU A 165 7.28 -14.44 -10.59
C LEU A 165 8.23 -13.82 -11.62
N GLY A 166 8.49 -12.52 -11.53
CA GLY A 166 9.39 -11.82 -12.46
C GLY A 166 10.81 -12.36 -12.43
N ILE A 167 11.36 -12.59 -11.25
CA ILE A 167 12.71 -13.16 -11.09
C ILE A 167 12.75 -14.60 -11.56
N HIS A 168 11.72 -15.40 -11.30
CA HIS A 168 11.61 -16.75 -11.85
C HIS A 168 11.73 -16.74 -13.37
N GLU A 169 10.95 -15.90 -14.06
CA GLU A 169 11.02 -15.79 -15.52
C GLU A 169 12.38 -15.25 -16.01
N LEU A 170 12.94 -14.27 -15.30
CA LEU A 170 14.24 -13.71 -15.63
C LEU A 170 15.37 -14.74 -15.56
N LEU A 171 15.34 -15.66 -14.59
CA LEU A 171 16.41 -16.64 -14.37
C LEU A 171 16.17 -17.98 -15.08
N HIS A 172 14.92 -18.35 -15.34
CA HIS A 172 14.58 -19.72 -15.73
C HIS A 172 13.74 -19.83 -17.01
N ARG A 173 13.32 -18.72 -17.62
CA ARG A 173 12.56 -18.71 -18.89
C ARG A 173 13.36 -18.07 -20.03
N PRO A 174 14.27 -18.82 -20.72
CA PRO A 174 15.01 -18.34 -21.90
C PRO A 174 14.13 -18.04 -23.11
N ASP A 175 12.91 -18.57 -23.13
CA ASP A 175 11.91 -18.33 -24.17
C ASP A 175 11.33 -16.91 -24.14
N VAL A 176 11.49 -16.18 -23.05
CA VAL A 176 10.92 -14.83 -22.89
C VAL A 176 12.06 -13.79 -22.80
N PRO A 177 12.07 -12.76 -23.67
CA PRO A 177 13.04 -11.67 -23.55
C PRO A 177 12.96 -10.97 -22.20
N PRO A 178 14.09 -10.71 -21.52
CA PRO A 178 14.10 -10.07 -20.19
C PRO A 178 13.31 -8.76 -20.10
N VAL A 179 13.43 -7.89 -21.10
CA VAL A 179 12.70 -6.60 -21.12
C VAL A 179 11.18 -6.82 -21.16
N VAL A 180 10.71 -7.87 -21.82
CA VAL A 180 9.28 -8.20 -21.85
C VAL A 180 8.84 -8.63 -20.46
N VAL A 181 9.60 -9.50 -19.78
CA VAL A 181 9.29 -9.93 -18.41
C VAL A 181 9.14 -8.72 -17.48
N ILE A 182 10.12 -7.80 -17.48
CA ILE A 182 10.10 -6.62 -16.62
C ILE A 182 8.87 -5.75 -16.88
N ASN A 183 8.58 -5.46 -18.16
CA ASN A 183 7.41 -4.66 -18.54
C ASN A 183 6.10 -5.32 -18.10
N GLU A 184 5.95 -6.64 -18.29
CA GLU A 184 4.75 -7.38 -17.91
C GLU A 184 4.53 -7.36 -16.39
N ILE A 185 5.59 -7.56 -15.60
CA ILE A 185 5.49 -7.53 -14.12
C ILE A 185 5.17 -6.12 -13.61
N ILE A 186 5.75 -5.07 -14.22
CA ILE A 186 5.42 -3.69 -13.87
C ILE A 186 3.98 -3.36 -14.23
N ASP A 187 3.50 -3.79 -15.39
CA ASP A 187 2.12 -3.56 -15.81
C ASP A 187 1.12 -4.29 -14.89
N LEU A 188 1.41 -5.53 -14.51
CA LEU A 188 0.62 -6.28 -13.51
C LEU A 188 0.69 -5.61 -12.13
N GLY A 189 1.84 -5.04 -11.77
CA GLY A 189 1.98 -4.25 -10.54
C GLY A 189 1.10 -3.01 -10.50
N LYS A 190 0.78 -2.40 -11.65
CA LYS A 190 -0.18 -1.28 -11.71
C LYS A 190 -1.63 -1.75 -11.45
N ALA A 191 -1.94 -3.00 -11.78
CA ALA A 191 -3.26 -3.58 -11.60
C ALA A 191 -3.50 -4.03 -10.16
N TYR A 192 -2.50 -4.62 -9.50
CA TYR A 192 -2.66 -5.27 -8.20
C TYR A 192 -2.04 -4.52 -7.02
N SER A 193 -1.14 -3.57 -7.26
CA SER A 193 -0.35 -2.94 -6.21
C SER A 193 -0.45 -1.41 -6.21
N GLU A 194 0.15 -0.78 -5.22
CA GLU A 194 0.12 0.66 -5.05
C GLU A 194 0.97 1.39 -6.10
N LYS A 195 0.66 2.67 -6.34
CA LYS A 195 1.40 3.53 -7.30
C LYS A 195 2.91 3.57 -7.04
N LYS A 196 3.34 3.46 -5.77
CA LYS A 196 4.76 3.44 -5.38
C LYS A 196 5.50 2.17 -5.80
N SER A 197 4.79 1.07 -5.99
CA SER A 197 5.36 -0.25 -6.28
C SER A 197 6.01 -0.33 -7.66
N LYS A 198 5.52 0.43 -8.65
CA LYS A 198 6.15 0.51 -9.98
C LYS A 198 7.65 0.79 -9.91
N ARG A 199 8.06 1.81 -9.13
CA ARG A 199 9.47 2.20 -9.03
C ARG A 199 10.29 1.15 -8.29
N PHE A 200 9.71 0.55 -7.27
CA PHE A 200 10.32 -0.52 -6.48
C PHE A 200 10.56 -1.78 -7.34
N LEU A 201 9.52 -2.29 -7.99
CA LEU A 201 9.59 -3.47 -8.86
C LEU A 201 10.63 -3.29 -9.96
N ASN A 202 10.57 -2.16 -10.68
CA ASN A 202 11.54 -1.86 -11.74
C ASN A 202 12.98 -1.82 -11.19
N GLY A 203 13.19 -1.17 -10.05
CA GLY A 203 14.52 -1.04 -9.44
C GLY A 203 15.14 -2.38 -9.01
N ILE A 204 14.35 -3.33 -8.53
CA ILE A 204 14.85 -4.68 -8.18
C ILE A 204 15.08 -5.52 -9.44
N LEU A 205 14.12 -5.53 -10.38
CA LEU A 205 14.22 -6.34 -11.59
C LEU A 205 15.36 -5.89 -12.51
N ASP A 206 15.62 -4.58 -12.61
CA ASP A 206 16.77 -4.05 -13.37
C ASP A 206 18.11 -4.48 -12.77
N GLN A 207 18.22 -4.57 -11.43
CA GLN A 207 19.42 -5.08 -10.78
C GLN A 207 19.65 -6.57 -11.04
N VAL A 208 18.57 -7.35 -11.14
CA VAL A 208 18.64 -8.77 -11.52
C VAL A 208 19.04 -8.91 -12.99
N LEU A 209 18.46 -8.09 -13.88
CA LEU A 209 18.83 -8.03 -15.29
C LEU A 209 20.31 -7.69 -15.50
N ALA A 210 20.87 -6.77 -14.72
CA ALA A 210 22.28 -6.41 -14.82
C ALA A 210 23.25 -7.56 -14.50
N GLN A 211 22.78 -8.62 -13.82
CA GLN A 211 23.57 -9.82 -13.49
C GLN A 211 23.30 -11.00 -14.43
N LEU A 212 22.34 -10.86 -15.35
CA LEU A 212 22.00 -11.89 -16.31
C LEU A 212 22.96 -11.87 -17.50
N ASP A 213 23.60 -13.01 -17.77
CA ASP A 213 24.45 -13.21 -18.95
C ASP A 213 23.60 -13.66 -20.16
N ARG A 214 22.61 -12.85 -20.54
CA ARG A 214 21.79 -13.07 -21.76
C ARG A 214 21.28 -11.77 -22.37
N PRO A 215 21.10 -11.69 -23.71
CA PRO A 215 20.65 -10.48 -24.39
C PRO A 215 19.26 -10.02 -23.88
N ALA A 216 19.16 -8.75 -23.51
CA ALA A 216 17.96 -8.22 -22.84
C ALA A 216 16.69 -8.22 -23.72
N ARG A 217 16.84 -8.19 -25.04
CA ARG A 217 15.74 -8.05 -26.02
C ARG A 217 15.49 -9.30 -26.87
N GLU A 218 16.26 -10.35 -26.67
CA GLU A 218 16.16 -11.56 -27.48
C GLU A 218 15.77 -12.74 -26.58
N SER A 219 14.95 -13.65 -27.10
CA SER A 219 14.76 -14.97 -26.51
C SER A 219 15.98 -15.82 -26.84
N SER A 220 16.55 -16.53 -25.87
CA SER A 220 17.75 -17.35 -26.04
C SER A 220 17.42 -18.83 -26.33
N LEU A 221 16.30 -19.10 -27.00
CA LEU A 221 15.90 -20.44 -27.46
C LEU A 221 16.12 -20.61 -28.97
#